data_AF-A0A812TKV2-F1
#
_entry.id   AF-A0A812TKV2-F1
#
_cell.length_a   1.000
_cell.length_b   1.000
_cell.length_c   1.000
_cell.angle_alpha   90.00
_cell.angle_beta   90.00
_cell.angle_gamma   90.00
#
_symmetry.space_group_name_H-M   'P 1'
#
loop_
_entity.id
_entity.type
_entity.pdbx_description
1 polymer ?
#
loop_
_entity_poly.entity_id
_entity_poly.type
_entity_poly.pdbx_seq_one_letter_code
_entity_poly.pdbx_strand_id
1 'polypeptide(L)'
;MTCWRRRCPSARDLVHHGRRWVLTLRASSFPEIFERSPSITDMAFEGDPLCQIDAARRGKAIQRLLKENLALFFPSSTLSEPPQGLCINGQRRSKHQSEFDWMLDGRRVECKSTRLAWDGSRCEWYARWSAIKLDTDRSDKASPFDDLLLVLHSPFRLDFLMHDLSCYVVNDGVRSSFLGQTVRCKARAGATDTSQAWQHIIQKLTQPPNACRHIASLRSDVDPMLRVVADEVVKKTWEHSWGCYKTVPLIGLTAASRSLRLQDLAFKIDQMLHPNSAFSIGVGAEAVVGEQRLQRRGTARGSADWWRDGERVEFKSSKMFWRHGRQCWSVHFAGVKDAAHRPDRHCPFDDLYLGIYSPCGFYLLRHAGDFALSHAGLATETRGRTICVSSSKCTDISTALECLLAKFQSAGCRVLAKVAW
;
A
#
# COMPACT_ATOMS: atom_id res chain seq x y z
N MET A 1 21.43 -6.99 -30.16
CA MET A 1 20.60 -8.08 -29.59
C MET A 1 21.51 -9.22 -29.16
N THR A 2 21.98 -9.21 -27.91
CA THR A 2 22.79 -10.29 -27.35
C THR A 2 21.89 -11.21 -26.53
N CYS A 3 21.63 -12.41 -27.06
CA CYS A 3 20.83 -13.44 -26.43
C CYS A 3 21.62 -14.03 -25.24
N TRP A 4 21.38 -13.53 -24.03
CA TRP A 4 21.93 -14.10 -22.80
C TRP A 4 21.22 -15.42 -22.46
N ARG A 5 21.69 -16.55 -23.00
CA ARG A 5 21.34 -17.89 -22.49
C ARG A 5 22.15 -18.18 -21.22
N ARG A 6 21.78 -17.58 -20.08
CA ARG A 6 22.20 -18.13 -18.78
C ARG A 6 21.46 -19.46 -18.59
N ARG A 7 22.20 -20.55 -18.33
CA ARG A 7 21.63 -21.85 -17.97
C ARG A 7 20.71 -21.66 -16.76
N CYS A 8 19.42 -21.90 -16.93
CA CYS A 8 18.50 -21.98 -15.80
C CYS A 8 18.99 -23.08 -14.84
N PRO A 9 18.88 -22.89 -13.51
CA PRO A 9 19.18 -23.95 -12.54
C PRO A 9 18.41 -25.21 -12.94
N SER A 10 19.11 -26.35 -13.09
CA SER A 10 18.47 -27.62 -13.42
C SER A 10 17.49 -27.98 -12.30
N ALA A 11 16.23 -28.24 -12.66
CA ALA A 11 15.09 -28.52 -11.77
C ALA A 11 15.23 -29.83 -10.95
N ARG A 12 16.29 -29.97 -10.15
CA ARG A 12 16.61 -31.20 -9.41
C ARG A 12 15.97 -31.32 -8.02
N ASP A 13 15.24 -30.32 -7.55
CA ASP A 13 14.66 -30.31 -6.19
C ASP A 13 13.12 -30.34 -6.21
N LEU A 14 12.55 -31.36 -6.87
CA LEU A 14 11.11 -31.62 -6.84
C LEU A 14 10.79 -32.60 -5.70
N VAL A 15 10.12 -32.12 -4.65
CA VAL A 15 9.71 -32.95 -3.49
C VAL A 15 8.28 -33.48 -3.69
N HIS A 16 8.08 -34.79 -3.47
CA HIS A 16 6.79 -35.46 -3.60
C HIS A 16 5.92 -35.32 -2.35
N HIS A 17 4.81 -34.59 -2.47
CA HIS A 17 3.67 -34.67 -1.55
C HIS A 17 2.39 -34.96 -2.36
N GLY A 18 2.06 -36.24 -2.55
CA GLY A 18 0.79 -36.70 -3.14
C GLY A 18 0.40 -36.04 -4.48
N ARG A 19 0.86 -36.56 -5.63
CA ARG A 19 0.52 -36.12 -7.02
C ARG A 19 0.65 -34.62 -7.36
N ARG A 20 0.98 -33.73 -6.43
CA ARG A 20 1.13 -32.29 -6.67
C ARG A 20 2.58 -31.86 -6.46
N TRP A 21 3.18 -31.37 -7.53
CA TRP A 21 4.53 -30.81 -7.52
C TRP A 21 4.51 -29.39 -6.94
N VAL A 22 5.37 -29.15 -5.94
CA VAL A 22 5.67 -27.82 -5.39
C VAL A 22 7.13 -27.52 -5.69
N LEU A 23 7.40 -26.44 -6.42
CA LEU A 23 8.75 -26.02 -6.75
C LEU A 23 9.43 -25.43 -5.50
N THR A 24 10.53 -26.01 -5.05
CA THR A 24 11.30 -25.49 -3.90
C THR A 24 12.55 -24.78 -4.38
N LEU A 25 12.74 -23.54 -3.94
CA LEU A 25 13.81 -22.64 -4.37
C LEU A 25 14.46 -21.99 -3.16
N ARG A 26 15.61 -21.35 -3.36
CA ARG A 26 16.27 -20.50 -2.35
C ARG A 26 16.31 -19.06 -2.83
N ALA A 27 16.32 -18.10 -1.90
CA ALA A 27 16.42 -16.68 -2.23
C ALA A 27 17.71 -16.36 -2.98
N SER A 28 18.80 -17.08 -2.66
CA SER A 28 20.08 -17.02 -3.36
C SER A 28 20.01 -17.41 -4.85
N SER A 29 18.91 -18.01 -5.31
CA SER A 29 18.66 -18.26 -6.74
C SER A 29 18.19 -17.01 -7.50
N PHE A 30 17.88 -15.91 -6.80
CA PHE A 30 17.39 -14.65 -7.38
C PHE A 30 18.13 -13.42 -6.84
N PRO A 31 19.48 -13.39 -6.87
CA PRO A 31 20.24 -12.28 -6.32
C PRO A 31 19.81 -10.94 -6.92
N GLU A 32 19.47 -10.89 -8.21
CA GLU A 32 19.02 -9.67 -8.89
C GLU A 32 17.72 -9.08 -8.35
N ILE A 33 16.89 -9.87 -7.66
CA ILE A 33 15.63 -9.41 -7.07
C ILE A 33 15.88 -8.84 -5.67
N PHE A 34 16.73 -9.50 -4.90
CA PHE A 34 16.97 -9.17 -3.49
C PHE A 34 18.10 -8.14 -3.30
N GLU A 35 19.09 -8.11 -4.18
CA GLU A 35 20.24 -7.19 -4.13
C GLU A 35 20.00 -5.90 -4.93
N ARG A 36 18.89 -5.79 -5.67
CA ARG A 36 18.61 -4.58 -6.45
C ARG A 36 18.52 -3.38 -5.51
N SER A 37 19.28 -2.34 -5.84
CA SER A 37 19.40 -1.13 -5.04
C SER A 37 18.04 -0.61 -4.60
N PRO A 38 17.92 -0.12 -3.35
CA PRO A 38 16.71 0.50 -2.86
C PRO A 38 16.27 1.63 -3.81
N SER A 39 14.98 1.93 -3.84
CA SER A 39 14.53 3.09 -4.62
C SER A 39 15.17 4.38 -4.07
N ILE A 40 15.26 5.43 -4.88
CA ILE A 40 15.73 6.76 -4.41
C ILE A 40 14.92 7.23 -3.19
N THR A 41 13.62 6.89 -3.13
CA THR A 41 12.81 7.16 -1.94
C THR A 41 13.26 6.33 -0.75
N ASP A 42 13.52 5.03 -0.93
CA ASP A 42 13.94 4.18 0.19
C ASP A 42 15.31 4.59 0.73
N MET A 43 16.26 4.96 -0.14
CA MET A 43 17.58 5.48 0.26
C MET A 43 17.44 6.80 1.03
N ALA A 44 16.59 7.72 0.57
CA ALA A 44 16.44 9.02 1.23
C ALA A 44 15.86 8.91 2.65
N PHE A 45 15.08 7.86 2.93
CA PHE A 45 14.44 7.63 4.24
C PHE A 45 15.15 6.56 5.07
N GLU A 46 16.35 6.15 4.68
CA GLU A 46 17.15 5.21 5.46
C GLU A 46 17.36 5.74 6.89
N GLY A 47 17.06 4.91 7.90
CA GLY A 47 17.14 5.30 9.30
C GLY A 47 15.94 6.09 9.86
N ASP A 48 15.01 6.56 9.03
CA ASP A 48 13.84 7.31 9.51
C ASP A 48 12.88 6.37 10.28
N PRO A 49 12.57 6.66 11.56
CA PRO A 49 11.76 5.77 12.41
C PRO A 49 10.33 5.60 11.89
N LEU A 50 9.74 6.59 11.22
CA LEU A 50 8.39 6.51 10.66
C LEU A 50 8.31 5.61 9.42
N CYS A 51 9.44 5.33 8.76
CA CYS A 51 9.47 4.41 7.63
C CYS A 51 9.46 2.94 8.04
N GLN A 52 9.72 2.64 9.31
CA GLN A 52 9.69 1.28 9.84
C GLN A 52 8.24 0.80 10.07
N ILE A 53 7.31 1.73 10.33
CA ILE A 53 5.90 1.41 10.56
C ILE A 53 5.09 1.42 9.25
N ASP A 54 4.04 0.60 9.21
CA ASP A 54 3.12 0.58 8.07
C ASP A 54 2.37 1.90 7.91
N ALA A 55 1.84 2.16 6.71
CA ALA A 55 1.24 3.45 6.38
C ALA A 55 0.06 3.84 7.28
N ALA A 56 -0.75 2.87 7.74
CA ALA A 56 -1.91 3.16 8.57
C ALA A 56 -1.48 3.54 10.00
N ARG A 57 -0.51 2.81 10.57
CA ARG A 57 0.09 3.17 11.86
C ARG A 57 0.84 4.49 11.79
N ARG A 58 1.59 4.73 10.72
CA ARG A 58 2.27 6.01 10.49
C ARG A 58 1.29 7.18 10.50
N GLY A 59 0.16 7.05 9.79
CA GLY A 59 -0.90 8.06 9.80
C GLY A 59 -1.40 8.35 11.22
N LYS A 60 -1.67 7.30 12.01
CA LYS A 60 -2.08 7.45 13.42
C LYS A 60 -1.02 8.10 14.31
N ALA A 61 0.25 7.70 14.17
CA ALA A 61 1.36 8.27 14.91
C ALA A 61 1.49 9.77 14.60
N ILE A 62 1.49 10.14 13.32
CA ILE A 62 1.56 11.53 12.86
C ILE A 62 0.36 12.34 13.35
N GLN A 63 -0.85 11.77 13.27
CA GLN A 63 -2.07 12.41 13.76
C GLN A 63 -2.01 12.69 15.27
N ARG A 64 -1.54 11.71 16.06
CA ARG A 64 -1.34 11.88 17.51
C ARG A 64 -0.32 12.97 17.80
N LEU A 65 0.83 12.95 17.12
CA LEU A 65 1.87 13.97 17.25
C LEU A 65 1.35 15.37 16.94
N LEU A 66 0.59 15.50 15.84
CA LEU A 66 -0.02 16.78 15.47
C LEU A 66 -0.96 17.26 16.58
N LYS A 67 -1.85 16.41 17.10
CA LYS A 67 -2.76 16.78 18.19
C LYS A 67 -2.02 17.22 19.46
N GLU A 68 -0.97 16.51 19.86
CA GLU A 68 -0.16 16.85 21.03
C GLU A 68 0.57 18.19 20.85
N ASN A 69 0.99 18.53 19.63
CA ASN A 69 1.70 19.78 19.34
C ASN A 69 0.77 20.94 18.97
N LEU A 70 -0.48 20.69 18.54
CA LEU A 70 -1.44 21.75 18.23
C LEU A 70 -1.70 22.65 19.44
N ALA A 71 -1.71 22.10 20.66
CA ALA A 71 -1.83 22.88 21.89
C ALA A 71 -0.64 23.85 22.11
N LEU A 72 0.54 23.54 21.56
CA LEU A 72 1.70 24.44 21.61
C LEU A 72 1.58 25.55 20.57
N PHE A 73 1.03 25.25 19.39
CA PHE A 73 0.87 26.22 18.31
C PHE A 73 -0.35 27.12 18.48
N PHE A 74 -1.38 26.62 19.17
CA PHE A 74 -2.64 27.30 19.43
C PHE A 74 -3.04 27.13 20.91
N PRO A 75 -2.35 27.80 21.84
CA PRO A 75 -2.51 27.58 23.28
C PRO A 75 -3.89 27.94 23.82
N SER A 76 -4.60 28.84 23.15
CA SER A 76 -5.97 29.24 23.51
C SER A 76 -7.04 28.37 22.86
N SER A 77 -6.65 27.43 21.98
CA SER A 77 -7.60 26.64 21.22
C SER A 77 -8.04 25.40 21.99
N THR A 78 -9.32 25.07 21.87
CA THR A 78 -9.92 23.86 22.45
C THR A 78 -9.91 22.74 21.42
N LEU A 79 -9.16 21.68 21.71
CA LEU A 79 -9.14 20.45 20.94
C LEU A 79 -10.15 19.45 21.53
N SER A 80 -11.05 18.91 20.71
CA SER A 80 -11.97 17.85 21.16
C SER A 80 -12.12 16.73 20.14
N GLU A 81 -12.51 15.55 20.61
CA GLU A 81 -12.76 14.39 19.76
C GLU A 81 -13.97 14.63 18.84
N PRO A 82 -13.99 14.04 17.64
CA PRO A 82 -15.14 14.18 16.77
C PRO A 82 -16.37 13.51 17.41
N PRO A 83 -17.58 14.07 17.19
CA PRO A 83 -18.82 13.42 17.59
C PRO A 83 -18.94 12.07 16.89
N GLN A 84 -19.60 11.10 17.55
CA GLN A 84 -19.88 9.81 16.92
C GLN A 84 -20.84 10.03 15.76
N GLY A 85 -20.40 9.71 14.53
CA GLY A 85 -21.28 9.73 13.37
C GLY A 85 -22.41 8.71 13.50
N LEU A 86 -23.48 8.91 12.73
CA LEU A 86 -24.54 7.92 12.56
C LEU A 86 -24.34 7.17 11.25
N CYS A 87 -24.61 5.87 11.25
CA CYS A 87 -24.80 5.09 10.03
C CYS A 87 -26.08 5.54 9.33
N ILE A 88 -26.19 5.19 8.04
CA ILE A 88 -27.41 5.42 7.24
C ILE A 88 -28.66 4.77 7.85
N ASN A 89 -28.50 3.77 8.71
CA ASN A 89 -29.56 3.10 9.46
C ASN A 89 -29.77 3.67 10.88
N GLY A 90 -29.20 4.84 11.19
CA GLY A 90 -29.29 5.49 12.51
C GLY A 90 -28.43 4.87 13.61
N GLN A 91 -27.69 3.79 13.35
CA GLN A 91 -26.79 3.22 14.36
C GLN A 91 -25.56 4.09 14.59
N ARG A 92 -25.12 4.22 15.85
CA ARG A 92 -23.89 4.93 16.18
C ARG A 92 -22.68 4.24 15.55
N ARG A 93 -21.86 5.04 14.87
CA ARG A 93 -20.58 4.61 14.33
C ARG A 93 -19.49 4.69 15.39
N SER A 94 -18.44 3.89 15.21
CA SER A 94 -17.23 4.06 16.01
C SER A 94 -16.62 5.43 15.72
N LYS A 95 -15.92 6.03 16.70
CA LYS A 95 -15.28 7.35 16.55
C LYS A 95 -14.36 7.43 15.32
N HIS A 96 -13.71 6.31 14.97
CA HIS A 96 -12.84 6.19 13.80
C HIS A 96 -13.56 6.20 12.44
N GLN A 97 -14.89 6.28 12.43
CA GLN A 97 -15.71 6.40 11.22
C GLN A 97 -16.36 7.79 11.10
N SER A 98 -15.94 8.75 11.93
CA SER A 98 -16.22 10.16 11.68
C SER A 98 -15.70 10.58 10.30
N GLU A 99 -16.34 11.58 9.70
CA GLU A 99 -15.93 12.11 8.39
C GLU A 99 -14.75 13.09 8.48
N PHE A 100 -14.37 13.45 9.70
CA PHE A 100 -13.23 14.28 10.04
C PHE A 100 -12.55 13.74 11.32
N ASP A 101 -11.32 14.15 11.56
CA ASP A 101 -10.46 13.55 12.55
C ASP A 101 -10.60 14.14 13.97
N TRP A 102 -10.86 15.45 14.12
CA TRP A 102 -11.12 16.12 15.41
C TRP A 102 -11.78 17.50 15.24
N MET A 103 -12.12 18.14 16.36
CA MET A 103 -12.61 19.51 16.42
C MET A 103 -11.54 20.45 16.99
N LEU A 104 -11.38 21.64 16.40
CA LEU A 104 -10.52 22.73 16.88
C LEU A 104 -11.36 24.01 16.96
N ASP A 105 -11.62 24.51 18.16
CA ASP A 105 -12.47 25.70 18.38
C ASP A 105 -13.84 25.61 17.70
N GLY A 106 -14.46 24.42 17.75
CA GLY A 106 -15.75 24.16 17.12
C GLY A 106 -15.68 23.95 15.60
N ARG A 107 -14.50 24.02 14.98
CA ARG A 107 -14.27 23.72 13.56
C ARG A 107 -13.88 22.26 13.37
N ARG A 108 -14.42 21.63 12.32
CA ARG A 108 -14.15 20.23 11.95
C ARG A 108 -12.82 20.16 11.19
N VAL A 109 -11.89 19.34 11.65
CA VAL A 109 -10.54 19.23 11.08
C VAL A 109 -10.30 17.85 10.50
N GLU A 110 -9.91 17.79 9.24
CA GLU A 110 -9.41 16.58 8.57
C GLU A 110 -7.88 16.64 8.46
N CYS A 111 -7.20 15.53 8.74
CA CYS A 111 -5.75 15.45 8.68
C CYS A 111 -5.28 14.38 7.71
N LYS A 112 -4.48 14.78 6.72
CA LYS A 112 -3.83 13.85 5.80
C LYS A 112 -2.32 13.95 5.90
N SER A 113 -1.66 12.81 6.06
CA SER A 113 -0.22 12.70 5.94
C SER A 113 0.18 12.09 4.60
N THR A 114 1.25 12.59 3.97
CA THR A 114 1.95 11.91 2.88
C THR A 114 3.44 11.85 3.18
N ARG A 115 4.11 10.88 2.58
CA ARG A 115 5.57 10.86 2.48
C ARG A 115 6.00 11.48 1.16
N LEU A 116 7.14 12.16 1.15
CA LEU A 116 7.80 12.56 -0.08
C LEU A 116 8.25 11.31 -0.87
N ALA A 117 8.05 11.30 -2.18
CA ALA A 117 8.36 10.16 -3.03
C ALA A 117 8.99 10.58 -4.36
N TRP A 118 9.95 9.79 -4.84
CA TRP A 118 10.62 9.96 -6.13
C TRP A 118 9.82 9.26 -7.24
N ASP A 119 9.45 9.99 -8.28
CA ASP A 119 8.91 9.45 -9.52
C ASP A 119 10.06 9.21 -10.51
N GLY A 120 10.53 7.97 -10.59
CA GLY A 120 11.63 7.59 -11.49
C GLY A 120 11.32 7.76 -12.98
N SER A 121 10.04 7.81 -13.37
CA SER A 121 9.67 8.01 -14.78
C SER A 121 9.78 9.47 -15.22
N ARG A 122 9.63 10.40 -14.28
CA ARG A 122 9.68 11.85 -14.49
C ARG A 122 10.93 12.50 -13.90
N CYS A 123 11.75 11.71 -13.22
CA CYS A 123 12.90 12.17 -12.46
C CYS A 123 12.56 13.36 -11.54
N GLU A 124 11.47 13.26 -10.77
CA GLU A 124 11.02 14.34 -9.89
C GLU A 124 10.51 13.81 -8.54
N TRP A 125 10.72 14.57 -7.47
CA TRP A 125 10.06 14.32 -6.19
C TRP A 125 8.64 14.90 -6.18
N TYR A 126 7.74 14.24 -5.44
CA TYR A 126 6.38 14.72 -5.26
C TYR A 126 5.81 14.34 -3.89
N ALA A 127 4.78 15.08 -3.49
CA ALA A 127 3.93 14.83 -2.34
C ALA A 127 2.49 14.58 -2.84
N ARG A 128 1.81 13.56 -2.29
CA ARG A 128 0.47 13.17 -2.73
C ARG A 128 -0.43 12.80 -1.54
N TRP A 129 -1.27 13.74 -1.14
CA TRP A 129 -2.34 13.48 -0.18
C TRP A 129 -3.57 13.01 -0.92
N SER A 130 -4.11 11.86 -0.54
CA SER A 130 -5.22 11.22 -1.25
C SER A 130 -6.42 11.04 -0.34
N ALA A 131 -7.57 10.77 -0.96
CA ALA A 131 -8.83 10.53 -0.28
C ALA A 131 -9.32 11.70 0.57
N ILE A 132 -9.21 12.91 0.01
CA ILE A 132 -9.71 14.15 0.59
C ILE A 132 -11.10 14.41 0.01
N LYS A 133 -12.13 14.49 0.85
CA LYS A 133 -13.49 14.83 0.41
C LYS A 133 -13.67 16.34 0.51
N LEU A 134 -13.32 17.11 -0.52
CA LEU A 134 -13.70 18.52 -0.54
C LEU A 134 -15.14 18.64 -1.02
N ASP A 135 -15.77 19.76 -0.69
CA ASP A 135 -16.98 20.17 -1.37
C ASP A 135 -16.68 20.32 -2.86
N THR A 136 -17.40 19.59 -3.69
CA THR A 136 -17.32 19.77 -5.13
C THR A 136 -18.73 20.04 -5.60
N ASP A 137 -18.87 21.01 -6.52
CA ASP A 137 -20.11 21.59 -7.05
C ASP A 137 -21.21 20.62 -7.56
N ARG A 138 -21.04 19.31 -7.40
CA ARG A 138 -21.95 18.27 -7.89
C ARG A 138 -22.64 17.44 -6.82
N SER A 139 -22.34 17.64 -5.54
CA SER A 139 -23.12 17.03 -4.46
C SER A 139 -23.65 18.12 -3.55
N ASP A 140 -24.95 18.12 -3.27
CA ASP A 140 -25.59 18.98 -2.25
C ASP A 140 -25.10 18.70 -0.81
N LYS A 141 -23.98 17.98 -0.67
CA LYS A 141 -23.34 17.67 0.60
C LYS A 141 -22.19 18.62 0.80
N ALA A 142 -22.36 19.52 1.76
CA ALA A 142 -21.29 20.37 2.27
C ALA A 142 -20.05 19.53 2.64
N SER A 143 -18.86 20.15 2.52
CA SER A 143 -17.60 19.55 2.99
C SER A 143 -17.76 18.94 4.39
N PRO A 144 -17.27 17.71 4.63
CA PRO A 144 -17.32 17.08 5.94
C PRO A 144 -16.42 17.75 6.99
N PHE A 145 -15.51 18.62 6.55
CA PHE A 145 -14.61 19.39 7.41
C PHE A 145 -14.54 20.86 7.00
N ASP A 146 -14.13 21.71 7.94
CA ASP A 146 -13.91 23.15 7.75
C ASP A 146 -12.43 23.44 7.48
N ASP A 147 -11.53 22.65 8.08
CA ASP A 147 -10.08 22.77 7.94
C ASP A 147 -9.45 21.48 7.44
N LEU A 148 -8.48 21.61 6.54
CA LEU A 148 -7.64 20.50 6.06
C LEU A 148 -6.20 20.73 6.49
N LEU A 149 -5.71 19.87 7.39
CA LEU A 149 -4.32 19.82 7.78
C LEU A 149 -3.58 18.79 6.94
N LEU A 150 -2.53 19.24 6.25
CA LEU A 150 -1.63 18.38 5.51
C LEU A 150 -0.32 18.22 6.28
N VAL A 151 0.13 16.97 6.40
CA VAL A 151 1.45 16.65 6.94
C VAL A 151 2.33 16.12 5.81
N LEU A 152 3.46 16.80 5.57
CA LEU A 152 4.51 16.33 4.67
C LEU A 152 5.61 15.64 5.49
N HIS A 153 5.76 14.34 5.32
CA HIS A 153 6.89 13.58 5.85
C HIS A 153 8.03 13.56 4.84
N SER A 154 9.09 14.29 5.14
CA SER A 154 10.39 14.25 4.47
C SER A 154 11.41 13.52 5.38
N PRO A 155 12.58 13.13 4.87
CA PRO A 155 13.57 12.45 5.71
C PRO A 155 13.89 13.24 6.98
N PHE A 156 13.69 12.60 8.13
CA PHE A 156 13.96 13.18 9.44
C PHE A 156 13.10 14.40 9.82
N ARG A 157 12.00 14.66 9.10
CA ARG A 157 11.19 15.88 9.28
C ARG A 157 9.71 15.70 8.93
N LEU A 158 8.85 16.34 9.72
CA LEU A 158 7.43 16.52 9.45
C LEU A 158 7.12 18.02 9.35
N ASP A 159 6.43 18.42 8.29
CA ASP A 159 5.90 19.78 8.15
C ASP A 159 4.38 19.75 8.16
N PHE A 160 3.80 20.61 9.00
CA PHE A 160 2.36 20.75 9.18
C PHE A 160 1.88 21.99 8.45
N LEU A 161 0.92 21.82 7.55
CA LEU A 161 0.36 22.89 6.73
C LEU A 161 -1.16 22.93 6.90
N MET A 162 -1.72 24.13 7.08
CA MET A 162 -3.15 24.37 6.85
C MET A 162 -3.36 24.62 5.36
N HIS A 163 -4.15 23.77 4.71
CA HIS A 163 -4.42 23.88 3.27
C HIS A 163 -5.52 24.91 2.99
N ASP A 164 -5.40 25.64 1.89
CA ASP A 164 -6.36 26.66 1.44
C ASP A 164 -7.58 26.08 0.69
N LEU A 165 -7.78 24.77 0.79
CA LEU A 165 -8.79 23.96 0.10
C LEU A 165 -8.85 24.08 -1.44
N SER A 166 -7.93 24.78 -2.09
CA SER A 166 -8.02 25.08 -3.52
C SER A 166 -6.76 24.73 -4.31
N CYS A 167 -5.57 25.02 -3.78
CA CYS A 167 -4.33 24.83 -4.52
C CYS A 167 -4.02 23.35 -4.74
N TYR A 168 -3.46 23.02 -5.90
CA TYR A 168 -2.98 21.67 -6.25
C TYR A 168 -3.98 20.51 -6.07
N VAL A 169 -5.29 20.80 -5.99
CA VAL A 169 -6.35 19.81 -5.98
C VAL A 169 -6.48 19.21 -7.39
N VAL A 170 -6.31 17.90 -7.48
CA VAL A 170 -6.43 17.13 -8.72
C VAL A 170 -7.75 16.36 -8.70
N ASN A 171 -8.57 16.61 -9.73
CA ASN A 171 -9.80 15.90 -10.00
C ASN A 171 -9.56 14.75 -10.99
N ASP A 172 -9.66 13.50 -10.52
CA ASP A 172 -9.59 12.29 -11.34
C ASP A 172 -10.99 11.88 -11.89
N GLY A 173 -11.87 12.86 -12.10
CA GLY A 173 -13.24 12.67 -12.60
C GLY A 173 -14.11 11.84 -11.64
N VAL A 174 -14.87 10.88 -12.18
CA VAL A 174 -15.81 10.02 -11.41
C VAL A 174 -15.12 9.26 -10.27
N ARG A 175 -13.81 8.99 -10.34
CA ARG A 175 -13.13 8.33 -9.21
C ARG A 175 -13.03 9.24 -7.99
N SER A 176 -12.89 10.55 -8.20
CA SER A 176 -12.76 11.52 -7.11
C SER A 176 -14.04 11.67 -6.31
N SER A 177 -15.22 11.46 -6.90
CA SER A 177 -16.49 11.54 -6.15
C SER A 177 -16.63 10.41 -5.12
N PHE A 178 -16.10 9.22 -5.41
CA PHE A 178 -16.17 8.07 -4.50
C PHE A 178 -14.96 7.95 -3.57
N LEU A 179 -13.76 8.19 -4.10
CA LEU A 179 -12.52 7.99 -3.34
C LEU A 179 -12.07 9.24 -2.61
N GLY A 180 -12.60 10.41 -2.97
CA GLY A 180 -12.04 11.71 -2.63
C GLY A 180 -11.03 12.20 -3.68
N GLN A 181 -10.77 13.50 -3.65
CA GLN A 181 -9.75 14.17 -4.44
C GLN A 181 -8.36 13.90 -3.89
N THR A 182 -7.37 14.34 -4.67
CA THR A 182 -5.95 14.26 -4.33
C THR A 182 -5.36 15.66 -4.35
N VAL A 183 -4.63 16.04 -3.31
CA VAL A 183 -3.71 17.20 -3.39
C VAL A 183 -2.36 16.67 -3.83
N ARG A 184 -1.79 17.24 -4.90
CA ARG A 184 -0.50 16.79 -5.45
C ARG A 184 0.41 17.97 -5.77
N CYS A 185 1.50 18.10 -5.00
CA CYS A 185 2.55 19.06 -5.27
C CYS A 185 3.83 18.34 -5.70
N LYS A 186 4.59 18.96 -6.61
CA LYS A 186 5.81 18.38 -7.20
C LYS A 186 6.98 19.35 -7.04
N ALA A 187 8.15 18.80 -6.78
CA ALA A 187 9.40 19.53 -6.82
C ALA A 187 9.77 19.91 -8.27
N ARG A 188 10.99 20.43 -8.46
CA ARG A 188 11.51 20.75 -9.79
C ARG A 188 11.95 19.44 -10.44
N ALA A 189 11.67 19.26 -11.72
CA ALA A 189 12.20 18.13 -12.46
C ALA A 189 13.73 18.11 -12.37
N GLY A 190 14.30 16.93 -12.11
CA GLY A 190 15.75 16.73 -11.96
C GLY A 190 16.32 17.05 -10.57
N ALA A 191 15.55 17.58 -9.63
CA ALA A 191 16.04 17.81 -8.26
C ALA A 191 16.24 16.46 -7.56
N THR A 192 17.44 15.90 -7.55
CA THR A 192 17.72 14.61 -6.90
C THR A 192 17.85 14.74 -5.39
N ASP A 193 18.29 15.90 -4.90
CA ASP A 193 18.42 16.19 -3.48
C ASP A 193 17.05 16.33 -2.79
N THR A 194 16.84 15.52 -1.75
CA THR A 194 15.55 15.42 -1.07
C THR A 194 15.23 16.70 -0.28
N SER A 195 16.25 17.38 0.26
CA SER A 195 16.07 18.61 1.04
C SER A 195 15.65 19.77 0.14
N GLN A 196 16.29 19.94 -1.01
CA GLN A 196 15.91 20.93 -2.03
C GLN A 196 14.50 20.66 -2.55
N ALA A 197 14.17 19.40 -2.83
CA ALA A 197 12.84 19.01 -3.27
C ALA A 197 11.75 19.33 -2.25
N TRP A 198 12.02 19.03 -0.98
CA TRP A 198 11.15 19.39 0.14
C TRP A 198 10.95 20.91 0.24
N GLN A 199 12.03 21.69 0.28
CA GLN A 199 11.97 23.17 0.35
C GLN A 199 11.12 23.74 -0.77
N HIS A 200 11.33 23.24 -1.99
CA HIS A 200 10.59 23.71 -3.15
C HIS A 200 9.09 23.37 -3.07
N ILE A 201 8.73 22.19 -2.56
CA ILE A 201 7.32 21.82 -2.35
C ILE A 201 6.66 22.71 -1.29
N ILE A 202 7.35 22.98 -0.17
CA ILE A 202 6.85 23.88 0.88
C ILE A 202 6.67 25.29 0.32
N GLN A 203 7.68 25.84 -0.37
CA GLN A 203 7.60 27.16 -1.01
C GLN A 203 6.42 27.24 -1.99
N LYS A 204 6.23 26.23 -2.84
CA LYS A 204 5.09 26.18 -3.75
C LYS A 204 3.75 26.24 -3.03
N LEU A 205 3.61 25.54 -1.90
CA LEU A 205 2.35 25.52 -1.17
C LEU A 205 2.09 26.85 -0.44
N THR A 206 3.13 27.50 0.09
CA THR A 206 2.98 28.64 0.99
C THR A 206 3.14 30.01 0.34
N GLN A 207 3.71 30.09 -0.87
CA GLN A 207 3.91 31.35 -1.58
C GLN A 207 2.72 31.68 -2.50
N PRO A 208 2.45 32.97 -2.74
CA PRO A 208 1.44 33.41 -3.71
C PRO A 208 1.62 32.74 -5.08
N PRO A 209 0.53 32.38 -5.77
CA PRO A 209 -0.87 32.70 -5.46
C PRO A 209 -1.53 31.77 -4.43
N ASN A 210 -0.81 30.78 -3.91
CA ASN A 210 -1.36 29.82 -2.95
C ASN A 210 -1.37 30.42 -1.54
N ALA A 211 -2.28 29.94 -0.70
CA ALA A 211 -2.50 30.48 0.64
C ALA A 211 -2.38 29.40 1.74
N CYS A 212 -1.67 28.29 1.47
CA CYS A 212 -1.43 27.32 2.54
C CYS A 212 -0.56 27.94 3.62
N ARG A 213 -0.98 27.82 4.88
CA ARG A 213 -0.21 28.32 6.02
C ARG A 213 0.67 27.21 6.58
N HIS A 214 1.99 27.41 6.57
CA HIS A 214 2.90 26.54 7.32
C HIS A 214 2.73 26.82 8.82
N ILE A 215 2.38 25.77 9.58
CA ILE A 215 2.10 25.87 11.02
C ILE A 215 3.38 25.62 11.80
N ALA A 216 4.07 24.52 11.48
CA ALA A 216 5.26 24.10 12.20
C ALA A 216 6.07 23.05 11.43
N SER A 217 7.31 22.87 11.86
CA SER A 217 8.16 21.74 11.50
C SER A 217 8.59 21.00 12.76
N LEU A 218 8.54 19.67 12.72
CA LEU A 218 9.13 18.81 13.75
C LEU A 218 10.16 17.91 13.10
N ARG A 219 11.31 17.71 13.75
CA ARG A 219 12.23 16.66 13.33
C ARG A 219 11.68 15.30 13.74
N SER A 220 11.95 14.23 12.99
CA SER A 220 11.48 12.88 13.35
C SER A 220 12.42 12.09 14.25
N ASP A 221 13.60 12.63 14.54
CA ASP A 221 14.61 12.03 15.41
C ASP A 221 14.61 12.61 16.85
N VAL A 222 13.65 13.48 17.19
CA VAL A 222 13.53 14.03 18.55
C VAL A 222 12.72 13.11 19.46
N ASP A 223 13.06 13.14 20.75
CA ASP A 223 12.53 12.23 21.78
C ASP A 223 10.98 12.15 21.81
N PRO A 224 10.20 13.25 21.75
CA PRO A 224 8.73 13.14 21.70
C PRO A 224 8.22 12.32 20.51
N MET A 225 8.86 12.45 19.34
CA MET A 225 8.48 11.65 18.17
C MET A 225 8.90 10.19 18.34
N LEU A 226 10.11 9.95 18.83
CA LEU A 226 10.57 8.59 19.11
C LEU A 226 9.68 7.90 20.13
N ARG A 227 9.14 8.62 21.12
CA ARG A 227 8.16 8.09 22.08
C ARG A 227 6.82 7.75 21.42
N VAL A 228 6.25 8.62 20.59
CA VAL A 228 4.98 8.29 19.91
C VAL A 228 5.15 7.16 18.90
N VAL A 229 6.26 7.16 18.17
CA VAL A 229 6.60 6.05 17.27
C VAL A 229 6.81 4.78 18.09
N ALA A 230 7.58 4.83 19.18
CA ALA A 230 7.76 3.73 20.09
C ALA A 230 6.42 3.25 20.62
N ASP A 231 5.49 4.09 21.05
CA ASP A 231 4.16 3.66 21.49
C ASP A 231 3.38 2.92 20.37
N GLU A 232 3.41 3.44 19.14
CA GLU A 232 2.72 2.80 18.00
C GLU A 232 3.42 1.52 17.51
N VAL A 233 4.72 1.43 17.74
CA VAL A 233 5.58 0.25 17.52
C VAL A 233 5.31 -0.76 18.65
N VAL A 234 5.67 -0.44 19.89
CA VAL A 234 5.53 -1.17 21.15
C VAL A 234 4.10 -1.61 21.44
N LYS A 235 3.05 -1.05 20.81
CA LYS A 235 1.70 -1.65 20.78
C LYS A 235 1.77 -3.09 20.25
N LYS A 236 2.09 -4.04 21.16
CA LYS A 236 2.33 -5.52 21.20
C LYS A 236 2.61 -6.31 19.91
N THR A 237 2.24 -5.76 18.77
CA THR A 237 2.20 -6.34 17.42
C THR A 237 3.54 -6.29 16.77
N TRP A 238 4.30 -5.25 17.08
CA TRP A 238 5.64 -5.10 16.55
C TRP A 238 6.58 -6.13 17.14
N GLU A 239 6.59 -6.35 18.46
CA GLU A 239 7.54 -7.30 19.07
C GLU A 239 7.44 -8.69 18.42
N HIS A 240 6.21 -9.21 18.27
CA HIS A 240 5.98 -10.51 17.65
C HIS A 240 6.25 -10.50 16.13
N SER A 241 5.78 -9.49 15.40
CA SER A 241 5.89 -9.48 13.92
C SER A 241 7.18 -8.86 13.36
N TRP A 242 7.96 -8.14 14.16
CA TRP A 242 9.23 -7.55 13.75
C TRP A 242 10.40 -8.43 14.14
N GLY A 243 10.38 -8.96 15.37
CA GLY A 243 11.41 -9.88 15.86
C GLY A 243 11.62 -11.06 14.90
N CYS A 244 10.52 -11.67 14.43
CA CYS A 244 10.59 -12.77 13.48
C CYS A 244 11.11 -12.37 12.08
N TYR A 245 11.05 -11.08 11.69
CA TYR A 245 11.48 -10.62 10.37
C TYR A 245 12.87 -9.99 10.32
N LYS A 246 13.58 -9.90 11.45
CA LYS A 246 14.85 -9.17 11.57
C LYS A 246 15.90 -9.58 10.52
N THR A 247 15.94 -10.86 10.16
CA THR A 247 16.88 -11.43 9.19
C THR A 247 16.25 -11.76 7.85
N VAL A 248 14.97 -11.42 7.66
CA VAL A 248 14.24 -11.81 6.46
C VAL A 248 14.51 -10.80 5.34
N PRO A 249 14.84 -11.25 4.11
CA PRO A 249 15.06 -10.35 2.98
C PRO A 249 13.86 -9.42 2.77
N LEU A 250 14.10 -8.21 2.27
CA LEU A 250 13.06 -7.20 1.98
C LEU A 250 12.36 -6.57 3.20
N ILE A 251 12.78 -6.87 4.44
CA ILE A 251 12.13 -6.28 5.63
C ILE A 251 12.29 -4.76 5.72
N GLY A 252 13.45 -4.23 5.32
CA GLY A 252 13.73 -2.80 5.28
C GLY A 252 13.06 -2.06 4.12
N LEU A 253 12.40 -2.76 3.20
CA LEU A 253 11.69 -2.14 2.09
C LEU A 253 10.29 -1.71 2.50
N THR A 254 9.82 -0.62 1.88
CA THR A 254 8.42 -0.21 2.00
C THR A 254 7.48 -1.27 1.43
N ALA A 255 6.21 -1.26 1.85
CA ALA A 255 5.23 -2.23 1.37
C ALA A 255 5.11 -2.24 -0.18
N ALA A 256 5.20 -1.07 -0.82
CA ALA A 256 5.16 -0.94 -2.27
C ALA A 256 6.41 -1.53 -2.94
N SER A 257 7.61 -1.12 -2.51
CA SER A 257 8.87 -1.66 -3.03
C SER A 257 8.95 -3.17 -2.84
N ARG A 258 8.59 -3.67 -1.65
CA ARG A 258 8.51 -5.11 -1.37
C ARG A 258 7.53 -5.83 -2.30
N SER A 259 6.33 -5.29 -2.51
CA SER A 259 5.35 -5.93 -3.40
C SER A 259 5.87 -6.03 -4.84
N LEU A 260 6.57 -5.01 -5.34
CA LEU A 260 7.19 -5.04 -6.67
C LEU A 260 8.28 -6.13 -6.75
N ARG A 261 9.14 -6.28 -5.72
CA ARG A 261 10.13 -7.37 -5.69
C ARG A 261 9.48 -8.74 -5.69
N LEU A 262 8.44 -8.91 -4.88
CA LEU A 262 7.71 -10.18 -4.79
C LEU A 262 6.96 -10.49 -6.09
N GLN A 263 6.51 -9.47 -6.83
CA GLN A 263 5.93 -9.62 -8.16
C GLN A 263 6.97 -10.07 -9.18
N ASP A 264 8.16 -9.45 -9.20
CA ASP A 264 9.28 -9.88 -10.03
C ASP A 264 9.64 -11.35 -9.75
N LEU A 265 9.66 -11.74 -8.45
CA LEU A 265 9.92 -13.10 -8.02
C LEU A 265 8.84 -14.08 -8.48
N ALA A 266 7.55 -13.72 -8.30
CA ALA A 266 6.43 -14.53 -8.74
C ALA A 266 6.44 -14.73 -10.27
N PHE A 267 6.74 -13.67 -11.03
CA PHE A 267 6.89 -13.76 -12.48
C PHE A 267 8.01 -14.72 -12.87
N LYS A 268 9.19 -14.64 -12.24
CA LYS A 268 10.30 -15.57 -12.49
C LYS A 268 9.94 -17.02 -12.18
N ILE A 269 9.28 -17.25 -11.05
CA ILE A 269 8.78 -18.59 -10.69
C ILE A 269 7.79 -19.08 -11.75
N ASP A 270 6.90 -18.22 -12.25
CA ASP A 270 5.93 -18.60 -13.28
C ASP A 270 6.60 -19.00 -14.60
N GLN A 271 7.67 -18.31 -14.99
CA GLN A 271 8.51 -18.69 -16.14
C GLN A 271 9.17 -20.06 -15.95
N MET A 272 9.58 -20.40 -14.72
CA MET A 272 10.17 -21.72 -14.41
C MET A 272 9.12 -22.84 -14.41
N LEU A 273 7.90 -22.55 -13.96
CA LEU A 273 6.79 -23.50 -13.95
C LEU A 273 6.26 -23.78 -15.36
N HIS A 274 6.41 -22.83 -16.28
CA HIS A 274 5.92 -22.92 -17.66
C HIS A 274 7.04 -22.59 -18.67
N PRO A 275 8.07 -23.44 -18.78
CA PRO A 275 9.28 -23.14 -19.56
C PRO A 275 9.04 -23.01 -21.07
N ASN A 276 7.92 -23.52 -21.57
CA ASN A 276 7.54 -23.47 -22.99
C ASN A 276 6.53 -22.34 -23.30
N SER A 277 6.12 -21.57 -22.29
CA SER A 277 5.13 -20.51 -22.46
C SER A 277 5.77 -19.20 -22.91
N ALA A 278 5.03 -18.41 -23.68
CA ALA A 278 5.38 -17.05 -24.03
C ALA A 278 4.91 -16.09 -22.93
N PHE A 279 5.83 -15.26 -22.43
CA PHE A 279 5.54 -14.28 -21.39
C PHE A 279 5.68 -12.86 -21.90
N SER A 280 4.78 -11.99 -21.45
CA SER A 280 4.94 -10.54 -21.62
C SER A 280 4.54 -9.79 -20.35
N ILE A 281 5.36 -8.83 -19.95
CA ILE A 281 5.02 -7.87 -18.89
C ILE A 281 4.31 -6.72 -19.58
N GLY A 282 3.19 -6.26 -19.02
CA GLY A 282 2.26 -5.31 -19.64
C GLY A 282 2.87 -3.96 -20.05
N VAL A 283 3.60 -3.93 -21.17
CA VAL A 283 3.92 -2.72 -21.92
C VAL A 283 2.62 -2.32 -22.62
N GLY A 284 1.75 -1.64 -21.87
CA GLY A 284 0.51 -1.01 -22.31
C GLY A 284 -0.19 -1.76 -23.44
N ALA A 285 -0.91 -2.84 -23.13
CA ALA A 285 -1.89 -3.37 -24.08
C ALA A 285 -2.75 -2.18 -24.55
N GLU A 286 -2.67 -1.86 -25.83
CA GLU A 286 -3.49 -0.84 -26.44
C GLU A 286 -4.94 -1.32 -26.37
N ALA A 287 -5.63 -0.96 -25.29
CA ALA A 287 -7.05 -1.23 -25.18
C ALA A 287 -7.75 -0.26 -26.13
N VAL A 288 -8.37 -0.80 -27.18
CA VAL A 288 -9.34 -0.09 -28.00
C VAL A 288 -10.52 0.25 -27.09
N VAL A 289 -10.64 1.52 -26.68
CA VAL A 289 -11.78 2.01 -25.91
C VAL A 289 -12.70 2.74 -26.89
N GLY A 290 -13.72 2.02 -27.38
CA GLY A 290 -14.60 2.50 -28.46
C GLY A 290 -13.97 2.41 -29.84
N GLU A 291 -14.73 2.68 -30.90
CA GLU A 291 -14.32 2.43 -32.29
C GLU A 291 -13.10 3.24 -32.78
N GLN A 292 -12.61 4.27 -32.07
CA GLN A 292 -11.64 5.21 -32.68
C GLN A 292 -10.49 5.75 -31.81
N ARG A 293 -10.25 5.30 -30.57
CA ARG A 293 -9.06 5.77 -29.82
C ARG A 293 -8.31 4.67 -29.07
N LEU A 294 -7.10 4.38 -29.56
CA LEU A 294 -6.05 3.68 -28.82
C LEU A 294 -5.57 4.58 -27.68
N GLN A 295 -6.21 4.52 -26.51
CA GLN A 295 -5.65 5.14 -25.32
C GLN A 295 -4.65 4.19 -24.68
N ARG A 296 -3.37 4.55 -24.72
CA ARG A 296 -2.35 3.94 -23.85
C ARG A 296 -2.74 4.17 -22.40
N ARG A 297 -3.38 3.19 -21.78
CA ARG A 297 -3.61 3.18 -20.34
C ARG A 297 -2.24 3.07 -19.68
N GLY A 298 -1.95 3.96 -18.72
CA GLY A 298 -0.73 3.84 -17.92
C GLY A 298 -0.62 2.44 -17.31
N THR A 299 0.60 1.91 -17.21
CA THR A 299 0.93 0.55 -16.75
C THR A 299 0.17 0.12 -15.48
N ALA A 300 -0.13 1.04 -14.57
CA ALA A 300 -0.90 0.80 -13.35
C ALA A 300 -2.42 0.56 -13.57
N ARG A 301 -2.93 0.62 -14.80
CA ARG A 301 -4.33 0.36 -15.16
C ARG A 301 -4.52 -0.96 -15.92
N GLY A 302 -3.46 -1.75 -16.07
CA GLY A 302 -3.56 -3.13 -16.57
C GLY A 302 -4.52 -3.95 -15.72
N SER A 303 -5.25 -4.83 -16.38
CA SER A 303 -6.16 -5.78 -15.72
C SER A 303 -5.43 -7.00 -15.14
N ALA A 304 -4.14 -7.15 -15.50
CA ALA A 304 -3.20 -8.15 -15.04
C ALA A 304 -1.79 -7.57 -14.93
N ASP A 305 -0.94 -8.26 -14.16
CA ASP A 305 0.46 -7.91 -13.92
C ASP A 305 1.39 -8.44 -15.03
N TRP A 306 1.08 -9.61 -15.59
CA TRP A 306 1.72 -10.17 -16.79
C TRP A 306 0.78 -11.04 -17.60
N TRP A 307 1.23 -11.45 -18.78
CA TRP A 307 0.56 -12.42 -19.64
C TRP A 307 1.42 -13.67 -19.83
N ARG A 308 0.76 -14.84 -19.90
CA ARG A 308 1.36 -16.15 -20.17
C ARG A 308 0.48 -16.88 -21.19
N ASP A 309 0.96 -17.10 -22.41
CA ASP A 309 0.21 -17.76 -23.49
C ASP A 309 -1.20 -17.16 -23.75
N GLY A 310 -1.32 -15.84 -23.60
CA GLY A 310 -2.61 -15.15 -23.72
C GLY A 310 -3.47 -15.18 -22.44
N GLU A 311 -3.08 -15.92 -21.41
CA GLU A 311 -3.68 -15.85 -20.07
C GLU A 311 -3.17 -14.62 -19.34
N ARG A 312 -4.10 -13.87 -18.74
CA ARG A 312 -3.85 -12.68 -17.93
C ARG A 312 -3.64 -13.11 -16.49
N VAL A 313 -2.47 -12.83 -15.92
CA VAL A 313 -2.13 -13.20 -14.54
C VAL A 313 -2.06 -11.96 -13.66
N GLU A 314 -2.92 -11.89 -12.64
CA GLU A 314 -2.84 -10.88 -11.59
C GLU A 314 -2.11 -11.46 -10.37
N PHE A 315 -1.24 -10.67 -9.76
CA PHE A 315 -0.51 -11.04 -8.56
C PHE A 315 -0.84 -10.11 -7.39
N LYS A 316 -1.06 -10.71 -6.22
CA LYS A 316 -1.14 -9.99 -4.95
C LYS A 316 -0.21 -10.60 -3.94
N SER A 317 0.54 -9.77 -3.23
CA SER A 317 1.36 -10.20 -2.11
C SER A 317 0.78 -9.75 -0.77
N SER A 318 1.09 -10.49 0.28
CA SER A 318 0.80 -10.09 1.65
C SER A 318 1.92 -10.51 2.59
N LYS A 319 2.34 -9.59 3.46
CA LYS A 319 3.20 -9.91 4.61
C LYS A 319 2.33 -10.59 5.67
N MET A 320 2.76 -11.73 6.18
CA MET A 320 2.12 -12.37 7.33
C MET A 320 2.28 -11.48 8.58
N PHE A 321 1.19 -11.24 9.30
CA PHE A 321 1.20 -10.34 10.47
C PHE A 321 0.37 -10.90 11.62
N TRP A 322 0.77 -10.57 12.84
CA TRP A 322 0.06 -10.95 14.05
C TRP A 322 -1.15 -10.05 14.32
N ARG A 323 -2.30 -10.64 14.71
CA ARG A 323 -3.52 -9.92 15.11
C ARG A 323 -3.77 -10.10 16.60
N HIS A 324 -3.44 -9.10 17.43
CA HIS A 324 -3.63 -9.18 18.89
C HIS A 324 -5.03 -9.50 19.34
N GLY A 325 -6.04 -8.83 18.80
CA GLY A 325 -7.42 -9.05 19.23
C GLY A 325 -7.90 -10.48 19.02
N ARG A 326 -7.24 -11.24 18.13
CA ARG A 326 -7.57 -12.64 17.83
C ARG A 326 -6.50 -13.62 18.26
N GLN A 327 -5.34 -13.14 18.71
CA GLN A 327 -4.16 -13.94 19.04
C GLN A 327 -3.83 -14.95 17.93
N CYS A 328 -3.79 -14.49 16.68
CA CYS A 328 -3.52 -15.33 15.51
C CYS A 328 -2.71 -14.59 14.46
N TRP A 329 -1.97 -15.32 13.62
CA TRP A 329 -1.36 -14.75 12.43
C TRP A 329 -2.38 -14.62 11.30
N SER A 330 -2.13 -13.73 10.36
CA SER A 330 -3.03 -13.50 9.22
C SER A 330 -2.28 -13.00 8.00
N VAL A 331 -2.89 -13.22 6.84
CA VAL A 331 -2.53 -12.59 5.56
C VAL A 331 -3.73 -11.81 5.05
N HIS A 332 -3.46 -10.67 4.43
CA HIS A 332 -4.45 -9.77 3.86
C HIS A 332 -4.00 -9.29 2.49
N PHE A 333 -4.67 -9.78 1.46
CA PHE A 333 -4.49 -9.35 0.07
C PHE A 333 -5.59 -8.34 -0.25
N ALA A 334 -5.23 -7.19 -0.79
CA ALA A 334 -6.17 -6.11 -1.06
C ALA A 334 -6.19 -5.76 -2.54
N GLY A 335 -7.32 -5.21 -3.00
CA GLY A 335 -7.47 -4.75 -4.37
C GLY A 335 -7.51 -5.86 -5.40
N VAL A 336 -8.03 -7.04 -5.02
CA VAL A 336 -8.30 -8.14 -5.95
C VAL A 336 -9.49 -7.72 -6.81
N LYS A 337 -9.27 -7.44 -8.09
CA LYS A 337 -10.36 -7.11 -9.00
C LYS A 337 -11.17 -8.38 -9.26
N ASP A 338 -12.49 -8.34 -9.24
CA ASP A 338 -13.32 -9.51 -9.55
C ASP A 338 -14.41 -9.09 -10.54
N ALA A 339 -14.69 -9.94 -11.53
CA ALA A 339 -15.80 -9.74 -12.47
C ALA A 339 -17.14 -10.26 -11.98
N ALA A 340 -17.17 -11.11 -10.95
CA ALA A 340 -18.35 -11.91 -10.58
C ALA A 340 -19.62 -11.11 -10.23
N HIS A 341 -19.58 -9.77 -10.21
CA HIS A 341 -20.76 -8.93 -9.90
C HIS A 341 -21.21 -8.05 -11.06
N ARG A 342 -20.62 -8.19 -12.25
CA ARG A 342 -21.03 -7.46 -13.44
C ARG A 342 -21.18 -8.46 -14.59
N PRO A 343 -22.41 -8.92 -14.91
CA PRO A 343 -22.64 -9.92 -15.95
C PRO A 343 -22.16 -9.44 -17.34
N ASP A 344 -21.97 -8.14 -17.51
CA ASP A 344 -21.45 -7.47 -18.70
C ASP A 344 -19.92 -7.33 -18.74
N ARG A 345 -19.18 -7.69 -17.68
CA ARG A 345 -17.73 -7.49 -17.60
C ARG A 345 -16.96 -8.78 -17.42
N HIS A 346 -16.07 -9.06 -18.37
CA HIS A 346 -15.08 -10.12 -18.25
C HIS A 346 -14.16 -9.91 -17.05
N CYS A 347 -13.76 -11.03 -16.40
CA CYS A 347 -12.74 -11.02 -15.35
C CYS A 347 -11.50 -10.28 -15.86
N PRO A 348 -10.92 -9.34 -15.10
CA PRO A 348 -9.75 -8.59 -15.55
C PRO A 348 -8.51 -9.48 -15.75
N PHE A 349 -8.50 -10.66 -15.11
CA PHE A 349 -7.47 -11.68 -15.23
C PHE A 349 -8.10 -13.06 -15.38
N ASP A 350 -7.32 -14.00 -15.87
CA ASP A 350 -7.68 -15.41 -16.01
C ASP A 350 -7.13 -16.23 -14.84
N ASP A 351 -6.00 -15.79 -14.27
CA ASP A 351 -5.36 -16.39 -13.09
C ASP A 351 -5.06 -15.35 -12.00
N LEU A 352 -5.28 -15.74 -10.74
CA LEU A 352 -4.90 -14.96 -9.57
C LEU A 352 -3.82 -15.69 -8.77
N TYR A 353 -2.65 -15.10 -8.70
CA TYR A 353 -1.53 -15.57 -7.88
C TYR A 353 -1.44 -14.79 -6.58
N LEU A 354 -1.28 -15.50 -5.47
CA LEU A 354 -1.11 -14.95 -4.13
C LEU A 354 0.27 -15.29 -3.58
N GLY A 355 1.03 -14.26 -3.19
CA GLY A 355 2.34 -14.38 -2.57
C GLY A 355 2.28 -14.16 -1.06
N ILE A 356 2.49 -15.20 -0.26
CA ILE A 356 2.64 -15.08 1.21
C ILE A 356 4.10 -14.84 1.54
N TYR A 357 4.42 -13.64 2.03
CA TYR A 357 5.74 -13.29 2.53
C TYR A 357 5.80 -13.50 4.06
N SER A 358 6.46 -14.58 4.49
CA SER A 358 6.58 -15.01 5.89
C SER A 358 8.05 -15.03 6.32
N PRO A 359 8.36 -15.18 7.62
CA PRO A 359 9.74 -15.44 8.06
C PRO A 359 10.29 -16.81 7.68
N CYS A 360 9.42 -17.76 7.32
CA CYS A 360 9.82 -19.10 6.91
C CYS A 360 10.07 -19.21 5.39
N GLY A 361 9.82 -18.16 4.62
CA GLY A 361 9.94 -18.15 3.17
C GLY A 361 8.85 -17.33 2.45
N PHE A 362 8.96 -17.30 1.13
CA PHE A 362 7.88 -16.86 0.24
C PHE A 362 7.14 -18.06 -0.32
N TYR A 363 5.81 -18.00 -0.33
CA TYR A 363 4.96 -19.05 -0.87
C TYR A 363 4.09 -18.44 -1.97
N LEU A 364 4.17 -19.02 -3.17
CA LEU A 364 3.35 -18.63 -4.31
C LEU A 364 2.19 -19.62 -4.42
N LEU A 365 0.97 -19.11 -4.42
CA LEU A 365 -0.26 -19.90 -4.53
C LEU A 365 -1.07 -19.46 -5.75
N ARG A 366 -1.66 -20.40 -6.47
CA ARG A 366 -2.77 -20.14 -7.40
C ARG A 366 -4.08 -20.18 -6.60
N HIS A 367 -4.82 -19.07 -6.60
CA HIS A 367 -6.10 -18.94 -5.91
C HIS A 367 -7.21 -19.65 -6.69
N ALA A 368 -8.19 -20.21 -5.97
CA ALA A 368 -9.29 -21.00 -6.57
C ALA A 368 -10.46 -20.15 -7.10
N GLY A 369 -10.43 -18.83 -6.93
CA GLY A 369 -11.39 -17.90 -7.49
C GLY A 369 -12.35 -17.28 -6.46
N ASP A 370 -12.89 -18.05 -5.51
CA ASP A 370 -13.92 -17.58 -4.58
C ASP A 370 -13.47 -17.52 -3.10
N PHE A 371 -12.45 -18.30 -2.74
CA PHE A 371 -12.05 -18.49 -1.35
C PHE A 371 -11.69 -17.19 -0.61
N ALA A 372 -12.39 -16.96 0.51
CA ALA A 372 -12.15 -15.87 1.47
C ALA A 372 -12.19 -14.45 0.86
N LEU A 373 -12.86 -14.28 -0.28
CA LEU A 373 -13.13 -12.96 -0.85
C LEU A 373 -14.18 -12.20 -0.02
N SER A 374 -13.92 -10.91 0.21
CA SER A 374 -14.88 -10.03 0.86
C SER A 374 -15.98 -9.55 -0.09
N HIS A 375 -17.22 -9.52 0.39
CA HIS A 375 -18.41 -9.04 -0.32
C HIS A 375 -18.93 -7.70 0.23
N ALA A 376 -18.03 -6.77 0.57
CA ALA A 376 -18.35 -5.54 1.29
C ALA A 376 -19.06 -4.44 0.44
N GLY A 377 -20.03 -4.82 -0.39
CA GLY A 377 -20.92 -3.91 -1.12
C GLY A 377 -20.23 -3.00 -2.15
N LEU A 378 -20.80 -1.83 -2.40
CA LEU A 378 -20.36 -0.89 -3.46
C LEU A 378 -18.88 -0.48 -3.37
N ALA A 379 -18.32 -0.43 -2.16
CA ALA A 379 -16.91 -0.09 -1.95
C ALA A 379 -15.97 -1.11 -2.61
N THR A 380 -16.39 -2.39 -2.63
CA THR A 380 -15.66 -3.50 -3.24
C THR A 380 -15.56 -3.34 -4.75
N GLU A 381 -16.57 -2.77 -5.42
CA GLU A 381 -16.51 -2.52 -6.87
C GLU A 381 -15.43 -1.51 -7.26
N THR A 382 -15.25 -0.49 -6.43
CA THR A 382 -14.30 0.60 -6.74
C THR A 382 -12.88 0.27 -6.29
N ARG A 383 -12.74 -0.39 -5.13
CA ARG A 383 -11.43 -0.66 -4.50
C ARG A 383 -10.88 -2.05 -4.83
N GLY A 384 -11.71 -2.94 -5.37
CA GLY A 384 -11.44 -4.37 -5.44
C GLY A 384 -11.80 -5.09 -4.13
N ARG A 385 -11.90 -6.41 -4.23
CA ARG A 385 -12.10 -7.31 -3.10
C ARG A 385 -10.84 -7.42 -2.25
N THR A 386 -11.03 -7.91 -1.05
CA THR A 386 -9.95 -8.31 -0.16
C THR A 386 -10.04 -9.80 0.11
N ILE A 387 -8.89 -10.47 0.20
CA ILE A 387 -8.78 -11.85 0.67
C ILE A 387 -8.09 -11.79 2.02
N CYS A 388 -8.76 -12.31 3.05
CA CYS A 388 -8.24 -12.29 4.41
C CYS A 388 -8.34 -13.69 5.02
N VAL A 389 -7.19 -14.29 5.32
CA VAL A 389 -7.13 -15.62 5.96
C VAL A 389 -6.32 -15.49 7.25
N SER A 390 -6.87 -16.03 8.33
CA SER A 390 -6.23 -16.06 9.65
C SER A 390 -5.90 -17.50 10.02
N SER A 391 -4.77 -17.73 10.70
CA SER A 391 -4.41 -19.02 11.28
C SER A 391 -5.35 -19.38 12.45
N SER A 392 -5.17 -20.57 13.02
CA SER A 392 -5.64 -20.85 14.39
C SER A 392 -4.94 -19.93 15.40
N LYS A 393 -5.44 -19.92 16.65
CA LYS A 393 -4.79 -19.22 17.76
C LYS A 393 -3.47 -19.91 18.09
N CYS A 394 -2.36 -19.42 17.54
CA CYS A 394 -1.04 -20.00 17.72
C CYS A 394 0.01 -18.90 17.54
N THR A 395 0.91 -18.75 18.50
CA THR A 395 2.00 -17.77 18.46
C THR A 395 3.16 -18.23 17.57
N ASP A 396 3.38 -19.53 17.46
CA ASP A 396 4.42 -20.11 16.60
C ASP A 396 4.11 -19.84 15.12
N ILE A 397 5.08 -19.23 14.45
CA ILE A 397 4.89 -18.71 13.10
C ILE A 397 4.88 -19.81 12.04
N SER A 398 5.66 -20.88 12.24
CA SER A 398 5.73 -22.02 11.33
C SER A 398 4.42 -22.78 11.34
N THR A 399 3.92 -23.13 12.54
CA THR A 399 2.61 -23.77 12.74
C THR A 399 1.48 -22.90 12.19
N ALA A 400 1.53 -21.59 12.42
CA ALA A 400 0.52 -20.68 11.91
C ALA A 400 0.54 -20.58 10.37
N LEU A 401 1.72 -20.61 9.75
CA LEU A 401 1.88 -20.63 8.30
C LEU A 401 1.34 -21.93 7.69
N GLU A 402 1.65 -23.07 8.29
CA GLU A 402 1.10 -24.37 7.87
C GLU A 402 -0.43 -24.37 7.96
N CYS A 403 -0.99 -23.83 9.05
CA CYS A 403 -2.43 -23.66 9.20
C CYS A 403 -3.03 -22.78 8.10
N LEU A 404 -2.37 -21.68 7.74
CA LEU A 404 -2.80 -20.82 6.63
C LEU A 404 -2.77 -21.56 5.29
N LEU A 405 -1.67 -22.25 4.99
CA LEU A 405 -1.50 -23.02 3.75
C LEU A 405 -2.54 -24.14 3.64
N ALA A 406 -2.78 -24.87 4.73
CA ALA A 406 -3.81 -25.92 4.78
C ALA A 406 -5.21 -25.37 4.49
N LYS A 407 -5.55 -24.18 5.01
CA LYS A 407 -6.84 -23.51 4.69
C LYS A 407 -6.96 -23.12 3.22
N PHE A 408 -5.89 -22.62 2.61
CA PHE A 408 -5.88 -22.34 1.18
C PHE A 408 -6.06 -23.64 0.37
N GLN A 409 -5.33 -24.70 0.72
CA GLN A 409 -5.38 -25.98 0.03
C GLN A 409 -6.75 -26.68 0.18
N SER A 410 -7.36 -26.64 1.36
CA SER A 410 -8.69 -27.20 1.59
C SER A 410 -9.78 -26.48 0.80
N ALA A 411 -9.55 -25.21 0.45
CA ALA A 411 -10.40 -24.42 -0.42
C ALA A 411 -10.01 -24.54 -1.92
N GLY A 412 -9.21 -25.53 -2.29
CA GLY A 412 -8.84 -25.80 -3.68
C GLY A 412 -7.70 -24.93 -4.23
N CYS A 413 -7.13 -24.00 -3.45
CA CYS A 413 -5.97 -23.24 -3.90
C CYS A 413 -4.73 -24.16 -3.98
N ARG A 414 -3.84 -23.90 -4.95
CA ARG A 414 -2.65 -24.73 -5.17
C ARG A 414 -1.39 -23.97 -4.78
N VAL A 415 -0.57 -24.53 -3.89
CA VAL A 415 0.80 -24.04 -3.67
C VAL A 415 1.63 -24.41 -4.89
N LEU A 416 2.16 -23.40 -5.58
CA LEU A 416 2.97 -23.57 -6.79
C LEU A 416 4.46 -23.67 -6.45
N ALA A 417 4.92 -22.80 -5.55
CA ALA A 417 6.33 -22.74 -5.17
C ALA A 417 6.53 -22.27 -3.72
N LYS A 418 7.69 -22.65 -3.16
CA LYS A 418 8.25 -22.17 -1.90
C LYS A 418 9.68 -21.65 -2.16
N VAL A 419 9.97 -20.44 -1.72
CA VAL A 419 11.33 -19.88 -1.71
C VAL A 419 11.79 -19.75 -0.26
N ALA A 420 12.78 -20.53 0.13
CA ALA A 420 13.45 -20.40 1.42
C ALA A 420 14.38 -19.18 1.41
N TRP A 421 14.46 -18.47 2.54
CA TRP A 421 15.32 -17.28 2.69
C TRP A 421 16.80 -17.58 2.75
#